data_AF-A0A351SCP0-F1
#
_entry.id   AF-A0A351SCP0-F1
#
_cell.length_a   1.000
_cell.length_b   1.000
_cell.length_c   1.000
_cell.angle_alpha   90.00
_cell.angle_beta   90.00
_cell.angle_gamma   90.00
#
_symmetry.space_group_name_H-M   'P 1'
#
loop_
_entity.id
_entity.type
_entity.pdbx_description
1 polymer ?
#
loop_
_entity_poly.entity_id
_entity_poly.type
_entity_poly.pdbx_seq_one_letter_code
_entity_poly.pdbx_strand_id
1 'polypeptide(L)'
;MAIPHESPNLIDRTFAGLLAAWQSLIKNRQGDVTDFEPNLPESEHETLKSLMTACLQRQGGEVAARARAATLGNAYLRLNSEGKRQFLHILANEFDTDFEAIKACATSLIQDQEYNQEAVEAQLRTLLTPPYMHLLTQFNALPQGVKFLVDLRADLLSFQAEDPTLMRMADLLKLQL
;
A
#
# COMPACT_ATOMS: atom_id res chain seq x y z
N MET A 1 -5.70 5.59 -45.80
CA MET A 1 -4.81 5.80 -44.65
C MET A 1 -5.72 6.14 -43.46
N ALA A 2 -6.11 5.14 -42.68
CA ALA A 2 -7.02 5.33 -41.55
C ALA A 2 -6.17 5.55 -40.29
N ILE A 3 -6.36 6.70 -39.64
CA ILE A 3 -5.79 6.99 -38.34
C ILE A 3 -6.69 6.28 -37.31
N PRO A 4 -6.17 5.40 -36.45
CA PRO A 4 -6.98 4.86 -35.36
C PRO A 4 -7.13 5.97 -34.31
N HIS A 5 -8.37 6.39 -34.07
CA HIS A 5 -8.72 7.21 -32.93
C HIS A 5 -8.62 6.34 -31.66
N GLU A 6 -7.53 6.51 -30.92
CA GLU A 6 -7.39 6.05 -29.55
C GLU A 6 -8.47 6.75 -28.70
N SER A 7 -9.38 5.97 -28.16
CA SER A 7 -10.47 6.47 -27.32
C SER A 7 -9.88 6.94 -25.99
N PRO A 8 -10.20 8.15 -25.49
CA PRO A 8 -9.67 8.60 -24.20
C PRO A 8 -10.27 7.70 -23.11
N ASN A 9 -9.40 6.96 -22.43
CA ASN A 9 -9.77 5.94 -21.46
C ASN A 9 -10.57 6.55 -20.31
N LEU A 10 -11.68 5.89 -19.92
CA LEU A 10 -12.49 6.22 -18.74
C LEU A 10 -11.68 6.33 -17.44
N ILE A 11 -10.49 5.73 -17.41
CA ILE A 11 -9.53 5.71 -16.31
C ILE A 11 -8.96 7.11 -16.02
N ASP A 12 -8.67 7.90 -17.07
CA ASP A 12 -7.97 9.19 -16.94
C ASP A 12 -8.81 10.27 -16.23
N ARG A 13 -10.14 10.25 -16.43
CA ARG A 13 -11.05 11.20 -15.79
C ARG A 13 -11.18 10.96 -14.29
N THR A 14 -11.15 9.69 -13.89
CA THR A 14 -11.26 9.34 -12.46
C THR A 14 -9.97 9.58 -11.71
N PHE A 15 -8.85 9.41 -12.41
CA PHE A 15 -7.50 9.66 -11.92
C PHE A 15 -7.24 11.14 -11.60
N ALA A 16 -7.62 12.04 -12.51
CA ALA A 16 -7.48 13.49 -12.31
C ALA A 16 -8.27 13.99 -11.07
N GLY A 17 -9.45 13.41 -10.81
CA GLY A 17 -10.25 13.72 -9.62
C GLY A 17 -9.59 13.27 -8.30
N LEU A 18 -8.96 12.09 -8.29
CA LEU A 18 -8.19 11.59 -7.14
C LEU A 18 -7.00 12.50 -6.84
N LEU A 19 -6.19 12.79 -7.86
CA LEU A 19 -5.02 13.65 -7.72
C LEU A 19 -5.39 15.05 -7.21
N ALA A 20 -6.44 15.67 -7.76
CA ALA A 20 -6.86 17.00 -7.32
C ALA A 20 -7.32 17.00 -5.85
N ALA A 21 -8.12 16.00 -5.44
CA ALA A 21 -8.60 15.90 -4.06
C ALA A 21 -7.44 15.74 -3.07
N TRP A 22 -6.44 14.93 -3.41
CA TRP A 22 -5.32 14.63 -2.52
C TRP A 22 -4.25 15.70 -2.51
N GLN A 23 -4.03 16.40 -3.63
CA GLN A 23 -3.14 17.56 -3.68
C GLN A 23 -3.54 18.62 -2.65
N SER A 24 -4.84 18.81 -2.38
CA SER A 24 -5.30 19.74 -1.34
C SER A 24 -4.88 19.33 0.09
N LEU A 25 -4.74 18.02 0.35
CA LEU A 25 -4.29 17.47 1.63
C LEU A 25 -2.77 17.60 1.80
N ILE A 26 -2.03 17.58 0.69
CA ILE A 26 -0.56 17.68 0.64
C ILE A 26 -0.10 19.15 0.73
N LYS A 27 -0.80 20.08 0.08
CA LYS A 27 -0.38 21.49 -0.10
C LYS A 27 -0.18 22.29 1.20
N ASN A 28 -0.75 21.85 2.31
CA ASN A 28 -0.60 22.48 3.62
C ASN A 28 0.65 22.02 4.40
N ARG A 29 1.46 21.12 3.83
CA ARG A 29 2.76 20.72 4.38
C ARG A 29 3.87 21.17 3.45
N GLN A 30 4.69 22.09 3.92
CA GLN A 30 5.92 22.47 3.23
C GLN A 30 6.88 21.29 3.27
N GLY A 31 7.23 20.78 2.10
CA GLY A 31 8.25 19.73 1.91
C GLY A 31 7.64 18.37 1.65
N ASP A 32 8.15 17.72 0.59
CA ASP A 32 7.99 16.30 0.27
C ASP A 32 6.78 15.90 -0.59
N VAL A 33 6.63 16.56 -1.75
CA VAL A 33 6.10 15.84 -2.92
C VAL A 33 7.27 15.03 -3.46
N THR A 34 7.33 13.75 -3.11
CA THR A 34 8.29 12.80 -3.69
C THR A 34 7.86 12.53 -5.13
N ASP A 35 8.48 13.24 -6.07
CA ASP A 35 8.25 13.05 -7.50
C ASP A 35 9.20 11.95 -7.98
N PHE A 36 8.70 10.72 -7.99
CA PHE A 36 9.41 9.56 -8.51
C PHE A 36 9.40 9.56 -10.03
N GLU A 37 10.44 8.99 -10.64
CA GLU A 37 10.39 8.71 -12.07
C GLU A 37 9.27 7.70 -12.40
N PRO A 38 8.58 7.80 -13.55
CA PRO A 38 7.40 6.97 -13.83
C PRO A 38 7.65 5.46 -13.76
N ASN A 39 8.87 5.01 -14.07
CA ASN A 39 9.30 3.60 -14.01
C ASN A 39 9.88 3.19 -12.65
N LEU A 40 10.07 4.14 -11.72
CA LEU A 40 10.59 3.93 -10.36
C LEU A 40 11.94 3.16 -10.33
N PRO A 41 13.06 3.72 -10.85
CA PRO A 41 14.34 3.02 -10.87
C PRO A 41 14.83 2.63 -9.46
N GLU A 42 15.71 1.62 -9.37
CA GLU A 42 16.25 1.10 -8.10
C GLU A 42 16.84 2.18 -7.18
N SER A 43 17.41 3.25 -7.75
CA SER A 43 17.94 4.39 -6.98
C SER A 43 16.89 5.08 -6.11
N GLU A 44 15.61 4.95 -6.43
CA GLU A 44 14.50 5.55 -5.70
C GLU A 44 13.83 4.61 -4.69
N HIS A 45 14.20 3.32 -4.68
CA HIS A 45 13.56 2.30 -3.84
C HIS A 45 13.73 2.60 -2.35
N GLU A 46 14.91 3.06 -1.92
CA GLU A 46 15.16 3.41 -0.51
C GLU A 46 14.33 4.63 -0.06
N THR A 47 14.17 5.62 -0.94
CA THR A 47 13.28 6.76 -0.69
C THR A 47 11.82 6.30 -0.54
N LEU A 48 11.38 5.39 -1.41
CA LEU A 48 10.04 4.81 -1.32
C LEU A 48 9.83 4.02 -0.03
N LYS A 49 10.79 3.16 0.36
CA LYS A 49 10.74 2.40 1.62
C LYS A 49 10.67 3.32 2.83
N SER A 50 11.41 4.43 2.82
CA SER A 50 11.34 5.45 3.88
C SER A 50 9.94 6.07 3.96
N LEU A 51 9.34 6.43 2.82
CA LEU A 51 7.98 6.97 2.76
C LEU A 51 6.92 5.96 3.27
N MET A 52 7.03 4.69 2.86
CA MET A 52 6.16 3.60 3.35
C MET A 52 6.32 3.39 4.86
N THR A 53 7.55 3.38 5.36
CA THR A 53 7.86 3.27 6.79
C THR A 53 7.26 4.43 7.58
N ALA A 54 7.37 5.66 7.07
CA ALA A 54 6.75 6.84 7.69
C ALA A 54 5.21 6.74 7.74
N CYS A 55 4.58 6.09 6.74
CA CYS A 55 3.14 5.80 6.77
C CYS A 55 2.78 4.78 7.87
N LEU A 56 3.64 3.78 8.11
CA LEU A 56 3.42 2.74 9.11
C LEU A 56 3.65 3.21 10.55
N GLN A 57 4.61 4.10 10.79
CA GLN A 57 4.95 4.56 12.14
C GLN A 57 3.87 5.43 12.82
N ARG A 58 2.78 5.80 12.11
CA ARG A 58 1.62 6.58 12.62
C ARG A 58 1.96 7.83 13.43
N GLN A 59 3.13 8.42 13.24
CA GLN A 59 3.56 9.61 13.99
C GLN A 59 2.73 10.86 13.60
N GLY A 60 2.29 11.66 14.58
CA GLY A 60 1.68 12.98 14.32
C GLY A 60 0.16 13.04 14.18
N GLY A 61 -0.60 12.05 14.66
CA GLY A 61 -2.06 12.10 14.69
C GLY A 61 -2.75 11.90 13.33
N GLU A 62 -4.08 11.92 13.34
CA GLU A 62 -4.90 11.48 12.20
C GLU A 62 -4.71 12.34 10.92
N VAL A 63 -4.62 13.66 11.08
CA VAL A 63 -4.37 14.58 9.96
C VAL A 63 -3.01 14.29 9.31
N ALA A 64 -1.99 13.96 10.12
CA ALA A 64 -0.67 13.64 9.59
C ALA A 64 -0.64 12.31 8.84
N ALA A 65 -1.35 11.31 9.35
CA ALA A 65 -1.50 10.02 8.72
C ALA A 65 -2.19 10.15 7.36
N ARG A 66 -3.31 10.89 7.29
CA ARG A 66 -4.03 11.14 6.02
C ARG A 66 -3.15 11.85 5.00
N ALA A 67 -2.38 12.87 5.41
CA ALA A 67 -1.48 13.56 4.50
C ALA A 67 -0.39 12.63 3.93
N ARG A 68 0.22 11.77 4.76
CA ARG A 68 1.21 10.79 4.28
C ARG A 68 0.61 9.75 3.34
N ALA A 69 -0.55 9.21 3.68
CA ALA A 69 -1.27 8.29 2.80
C ALA A 69 -1.60 8.97 1.46
N ALA A 70 -2.04 10.23 1.48
CA ALA A 70 -2.28 11.01 0.27
C ALA A 70 -1.00 11.21 -0.56
N THR A 71 0.14 11.51 0.06
CA THR A 71 1.44 11.60 -0.62
C THR A 71 1.82 10.28 -1.29
N LEU A 72 1.78 9.18 -0.54
CA LEU A 72 2.14 7.86 -1.06
C LEU A 72 1.20 7.40 -2.18
N GLY A 73 -0.10 7.67 -2.04
CA GLY A 73 -1.07 7.41 -3.10
C GLY A 73 -0.82 8.27 -4.33
N ASN A 74 -0.48 9.55 -4.17
CA ASN A 74 -0.13 10.44 -5.29
C ASN A 74 1.09 9.94 -6.05
N ALA A 75 2.13 9.52 -5.32
CA ALA A 75 3.32 8.89 -5.88
C ALA A 75 2.94 7.67 -6.72
N TYR A 76 2.21 6.70 -6.17
CA TYR A 76 1.76 5.50 -6.88
C TYR A 76 0.98 5.83 -8.15
N LEU A 77 0.07 6.79 -8.06
CA LEU A 77 -0.78 7.20 -9.16
C LEU A 77 0.04 7.73 -10.37
N ARG A 78 1.15 8.43 -10.12
CA ARG A 78 2.02 8.97 -11.19
C ARG A 78 2.88 7.93 -11.90
N LEU A 79 3.02 6.73 -11.32
CA LEU A 79 3.82 5.67 -11.90
C LEU A 79 3.14 5.06 -13.13
N ASN A 80 3.98 4.64 -14.08
CA ASN A 80 3.55 3.80 -15.20
C ASN A 80 3.40 2.33 -14.74
N SER A 81 3.00 1.43 -15.64
CA SER A 81 2.78 0.02 -15.30
C SER A 81 4.02 -0.69 -14.71
N GLU A 82 5.23 -0.32 -15.14
CA GLU A 82 6.47 -0.87 -14.60
C GLU A 82 6.73 -0.34 -13.19
N GLY A 83 6.68 0.98 -13.00
CA GLY A 83 6.89 1.59 -11.68
C GLY A 83 5.85 1.13 -10.65
N LYS A 84 4.57 1.00 -11.05
CA LYS A 84 3.53 0.43 -10.19
C LYS A 84 3.84 -1.00 -9.76
N ARG A 85 4.36 -1.83 -10.66
CA ARG A 85 4.77 -3.19 -10.33
C ARG A 85 5.90 -3.19 -9.30
N GLN A 86 6.94 -2.38 -9.53
CA GLN A 86 8.06 -2.25 -8.61
C GLN A 86 7.61 -1.73 -7.22
N PHE A 87 6.74 -0.72 -7.19
CA PHE A 87 6.14 -0.21 -5.96
C PHE A 87 5.43 -1.32 -5.18
N LEU A 88 4.58 -2.11 -5.85
CA LEU A 88 3.80 -3.17 -5.20
C LEU A 88 4.71 -4.31 -4.74
N HIS A 89 5.77 -4.62 -5.49
CA HIS A 89 6.75 -5.64 -5.12
C HIS A 89 7.54 -5.24 -3.87
N ILE A 90 8.00 -3.99 -3.79
CA ILE A 90 8.64 -3.44 -2.57
C ILE A 90 7.67 -3.51 -1.40
N LEU A 91 6.43 -3.08 -1.59
CA LEU A 91 5.41 -3.12 -0.54
C LEU A 91 5.14 -4.54 -0.04
N ALA A 92 5.07 -5.51 -0.95
CA ALA A 92 4.75 -6.89 -0.63
C ALA A 92 5.91 -7.68 -0.02
N ASN A 93 7.17 -7.35 -0.33
CA ASN A 93 8.32 -8.08 0.19
C ASN A 93 8.93 -7.46 1.45
N GLU A 94 9.03 -6.13 1.51
CA GLU A 94 9.71 -5.44 2.60
C GLU A 94 8.78 -5.19 3.80
N PHE A 95 7.46 -5.24 3.57
CA PHE A 95 6.45 -4.93 4.58
C PHE A 95 5.42 -6.05 4.78
N ASP A 96 5.81 -7.30 4.51
CA ASP A 96 5.01 -8.50 4.82
C ASP A 96 5.12 -8.90 6.31
N THR A 97 4.40 -9.95 6.70
CA THR A 97 4.48 -10.52 8.04
C THR A 97 5.89 -11.02 8.38
N ASP A 98 6.37 -10.72 9.58
CA ASP A 98 7.59 -11.32 10.14
C ASP A 98 7.32 -12.78 10.54
N PHE A 99 7.71 -13.69 9.67
CA PHE A 99 7.47 -15.12 9.87
C PHE A 99 8.26 -15.71 11.04
N GLU A 100 9.41 -15.13 11.39
CA GLU A 100 10.19 -15.57 12.55
C GLU A 100 9.51 -15.13 13.85
N ALA A 101 8.96 -13.92 13.91
CA ALA A 101 8.14 -13.48 15.03
C ALA A 101 6.86 -14.33 15.18
N ILE A 102 6.21 -14.69 14.08
CA ILE A 102 5.06 -15.61 14.08
C ILE A 102 5.46 -16.98 14.64
N LYS A 103 6.56 -17.57 14.18
CA LYS A 103 7.05 -18.87 14.69
C LYS A 103 7.35 -18.82 16.17
N ALA A 104 8.00 -17.78 16.65
CA ALA A 104 8.32 -17.61 18.07
C ALA A 104 7.05 -17.57 18.92
N CYS A 105 6.05 -16.76 18.51
CA CYS A 105 4.77 -16.64 19.20
C CYS A 105 3.93 -17.94 19.13
N ALA A 106 3.96 -18.64 17.99
CA ALA A 106 3.29 -19.94 17.86
C ALA A 106 3.95 -21.03 18.73
N THR A 107 5.28 -20.98 18.88
CA THR A 107 6.02 -21.94 19.72
C THR A 107 5.68 -21.74 21.20
N SER A 108 5.55 -20.49 21.67
CA SER A 108 5.12 -20.22 23.05
C SER A 108 3.72 -20.74 23.34
N LEU A 109 2.81 -20.75 22.35
CA LEU A 109 1.46 -21.31 22.50
C LEU A 109 1.47 -22.83 22.79
N ILE A 110 2.45 -23.56 22.23
CA ILE A 110 2.52 -25.03 22.32
C ILE A 110 3.28 -25.47 23.59
N GLN A 111 4.24 -24.66 24.06
CA GLN A 111 5.18 -25.07 25.11
C GLN A 111 4.73 -24.72 26.54
N ASP A 112 3.86 -23.73 26.74
CA ASP A 112 3.49 -23.26 28.07
C ASP A 112 2.09 -23.71 28.52
N GLN A 113 2.00 -24.35 29.69
CA GLN A 113 0.74 -24.84 30.29
C GLN A 113 -0.04 -23.77 31.08
N GLU A 114 0.60 -22.66 31.44
CA GLU A 114 0.05 -21.62 32.33
C GLU A 114 -0.01 -20.23 31.66
N TYR A 115 -0.14 -20.20 30.34
CA TYR A 115 -0.12 -18.97 29.56
C TYR A 115 -1.50 -18.33 29.41
N ASN A 116 -1.53 -17.00 29.38
CA ASN A 116 -2.73 -16.25 29.02
C ASN A 116 -3.02 -16.44 27.53
N GLN A 117 -3.84 -17.45 27.22
CA GLN A 117 -4.23 -17.83 25.87
C GLN A 117 -4.80 -16.64 25.08
N GLU A 118 -5.58 -15.77 25.73
CA GLU A 118 -6.17 -14.59 25.08
C GLU A 118 -5.08 -13.60 24.62
N ALA A 119 -4.04 -13.39 25.42
CA ALA A 119 -2.94 -12.50 25.08
C ALA A 119 -2.12 -13.01 23.88
N VAL A 120 -1.84 -14.32 23.84
CA VAL A 120 -1.11 -14.95 22.71
C VAL A 120 -1.95 -14.95 21.44
N GLU A 121 -3.25 -15.24 21.55
CA GLU A 121 -4.17 -15.19 20.42
C GLU A 121 -4.27 -13.78 19.83
N ALA A 122 -4.36 -12.75 20.68
CA ALA A 122 -4.34 -11.36 20.24
C ALA A 122 -3.01 -10.98 19.57
N GLN A 123 -1.89 -11.47 20.09
CA GLN A 123 -0.56 -11.25 19.50
C GLN A 123 -0.44 -11.93 18.13
N LEU A 124 -0.86 -13.20 17.99
CA LEU A 124 -0.86 -13.92 16.72
C LEU A 124 -1.74 -13.25 15.68
N ARG A 125 -2.95 -12.76 16.05
CA ARG A 125 -3.80 -11.97 15.14
C ARG A 125 -3.07 -10.74 14.60
N THR A 126 -2.30 -10.06 15.46
CA THR A 126 -1.53 -8.88 15.08
C THR A 126 -0.37 -9.25 14.16
N LEU A 127 0.39 -10.30 14.49
CA LEU A 127 1.56 -10.73 13.72
C LEU A 127 1.20 -11.34 12.36
N LEU A 128 0.04 -12.00 12.25
CA LEU A 128 -0.45 -12.58 10.99
C LEU A 128 -1.06 -11.54 10.05
N THR A 129 -1.26 -10.30 10.51
CA THR A 129 -1.70 -9.20 9.66
C THR A 129 -0.46 -8.53 9.07
N PRO A 130 -0.25 -8.57 7.73
CA PRO A 130 0.91 -7.92 7.13
C PRO A 130 0.93 -6.41 7.42
N PRO A 131 2.08 -5.82 7.77
CA PRO A 131 2.22 -4.38 7.97
C PRO A 131 1.64 -3.54 6.83
N TYR A 132 1.84 -3.94 5.57
CA TYR A 132 1.27 -3.22 4.43
C TYR A 132 -0.25 -3.09 4.49
N MET A 133 -0.99 -4.00 5.15
CA MET A 133 -2.44 -3.88 5.30
C MET A 133 -2.84 -2.68 6.16
N HIS A 134 -2.04 -2.35 7.17
CA HIS A 134 -2.23 -1.14 7.97
C HIS A 134 -1.92 0.14 7.18
N LEU A 135 -1.06 0.05 6.18
CA LEU A 135 -0.80 1.15 5.25
C LEU A 135 -1.98 1.30 4.29
N LEU A 136 -2.42 0.21 3.64
CA LEU A 136 -3.51 0.23 2.67
C LEU A 136 -4.84 0.71 3.29
N THR A 137 -5.14 0.28 4.52
CA THR A 137 -6.38 0.70 5.21
C THR A 137 -6.38 2.19 5.56
N GLN A 138 -5.23 2.88 5.60
CA GLN A 138 -5.21 4.34 5.77
C GLN A 138 -5.81 5.08 4.57
N PHE A 139 -5.80 4.48 3.37
CA PHE A 139 -6.45 5.08 2.21
C PHE A 139 -7.96 5.21 2.42
N ASN A 140 -8.61 4.34 3.20
CA ASN A 140 -10.05 4.44 3.49
C ASN A 140 -10.46 5.77 4.16
N ALA A 141 -9.53 6.45 4.84
CA ALA A 141 -9.75 7.75 5.46
C ALA A 141 -9.60 8.94 4.49
N LEU A 142 -9.19 8.68 3.24
CA LEU A 142 -9.04 9.70 2.20
C LEU A 142 -10.29 9.84 1.33
N PRO A 143 -10.55 11.02 0.75
CA PRO A 143 -11.57 11.18 -0.28
C PRO A 143 -11.32 10.18 -1.42
N GLN A 144 -12.35 9.42 -1.78
CA GLN A 144 -12.28 8.39 -2.84
C GLN A 144 -11.24 7.28 -2.60
N GLY A 145 -10.79 7.08 -1.36
CA GLY A 145 -9.77 6.09 -1.03
C GLY A 145 -10.17 4.64 -1.29
N VAL A 146 -11.45 4.28 -1.07
CA VAL A 146 -11.95 2.94 -1.40
C VAL A 146 -11.83 2.66 -2.90
N LYS A 147 -12.16 3.65 -3.74
CA LYS A 147 -11.99 3.52 -5.19
C LYS A 147 -10.52 3.30 -5.55
N PHE A 148 -9.61 4.05 -4.94
CA PHE A 148 -8.18 3.86 -5.15
C PHE A 148 -7.74 2.42 -4.81
N LEU A 149 -8.21 1.85 -3.70
CA LEU A 149 -7.89 0.47 -3.33
C LEU A 149 -8.48 -0.56 -4.30
N VAL A 150 -9.66 -0.31 -4.86
CA VAL A 150 -10.23 -1.13 -5.94
C VAL A 150 -9.35 -1.08 -7.19
N ASP A 151 -8.92 0.11 -7.59
CA ASP A 151 -8.05 0.30 -8.77
C ASP A 151 -6.65 -0.32 -8.54
N LEU A 152 -6.06 -0.14 -7.36
CA LEU A 152 -4.79 -0.77 -6.96
C LEU A 152 -4.89 -2.29 -6.97
N ARG A 153 -6.04 -2.84 -6.58
CA ARG A 153 -6.28 -4.29 -6.67
C ARG A 153 -6.39 -4.77 -8.11
N ALA A 154 -7.01 -3.99 -9.00
CA ALA A 154 -7.02 -4.30 -10.42
C ALA A 154 -5.60 -4.31 -11.00
N ASP A 155 -4.75 -3.36 -10.59
CA ASP A 155 -3.33 -3.34 -10.94
C ASP A 155 -2.61 -4.60 -10.43
N LEU A 156 -2.79 -5.02 -9.16
CA LEU A 156 -2.23 -6.27 -8.62
C LEU A 156 -2.64 -7.51 -9.44
N LEU A 157 -3.92 -7.62 -9.79
CA LEU A 157 -4.44 -8.75 -10.59
C LEU A 157 -3.86 -8.75 -12.01
N SER A 158 -3.54 -7.58 -12.57
CA SER A 158 -2.90 -7.49 -13.90
C SER A 158 -1.49 -8.08 -13.92
N PHE A 159 -0.80 -8.11 -12.77
CA PHE A 159 0.56 -8.66 -12.62
C PHE A 159 0.59 -10.13 -12.16
N GLN A 160 -0.58 -10.77 -11.97
CA GLN A 160 -0.71 -12.09 -11.35
C GLN A 160 0.06 -13.22 -12.05
N ALA A 161 0.29 -13.11 -13.37
CA ALA A 161 0.96 -14.16 -14.13
C ALA A 161 2.47 -14.21 -13.87
N GLU A 162 3.04 -13.12 -13.37
CA GLU A 162 4.47 -12.94 -13.21
C GLU A 162 4.92 -13.07 -11.74
N ASP A 163 4.02 -12.82 -10.78
CA ASP A 163 4.39 -12.76 -9.35
C ASP A 163 3.29 -13.32 -8.40
N PRO A 164 3.48 -14.54 -7.84
CA PRO A 164 2.58 -15.12 -6.85
C PRO A 164 2.46 -14.33 -5.54
N THR A 165 3.45 -13.50 -5.18
CA THR A 165 3.42 -12.69 -3.96
C THR A 165 2.38 -11.58 -4.08
N LEU A 166 2.26 -10.95 -5.26
CA LEU A 166 1.24 -9.94 -5.54
C LEU A 166 -0.18 -10.51 -5.50
N MET A 167 -0.36 -11.79 -5.88
CA MET A 167 -1.66 -12.46 -5.77
C MET A 167 -2.13 -12.57 -4.31
N ARG A 168 -1.23 -12.93 -3.39
CA ARG A 168 -1.58 -12.99 -1.95
C ARG A 168 -2.03 -11.63 -1.42
N MET A 169 -1.34 -10.58 -1.81
CA MET A 169 -1.70 -9.21 -1.44
C MET A 169 -3.07 -8.82 -2.03
N ALA A 170 -3.35 -9.18 -3.28
CA ALA A 170 -4.65 -8.94 -3.93
C ALA A 170 -5.81 -9.65 -3.21
N ASP A 171 -5.58 -10.88 -2.74
CA ASP A 171 -6.55 -11.67 -2.01
C ASP A 171 -6.80 -11.12 -0.61
N LEU A 172 -5.76 -10.69 0.10
CA LEU A 172 -5.92 -10.05 1.41
C LEU A 172 -6.64 -8.71 1.30
N LEU A 173 -6.35 -7.92 0.26
CA LEU A 173 -7.03 -6.65 0.03
C LEU A 173 -8.53 -6.84 -0.28
N LYS A 174 -8.93 -7.98 -0.87
CA LYS A 174 -10.35 -8.34 -1.05
C LYS A 174 -11.14 -8.30 0.24
N LEU A 175 -10.53 -8.66 1.36
CA LEU A 175 -11.21 -8.77 2.66
C LEU A 175 -11.48 -7.40 3.30
N GLN A 176 -10.92 -6.32 2.75
CA GLN A 176 -11.04 -4.96 3.27
C GLN A 176 -11.92 -4.04 2.41
N LEU A 177 -12.42 -4.53 1.28
CA LEU A 177 -13.27 -3.83 0.32
C LEU A 177 -14.70 -4.37 0.38
#